data_AF-A0A2P8FA70-F1
#
_entry.id   AF-A0A2P8FA70-F1
#
_cell.length_a   1.000
_cell.length_b   1.000
_cell.length_c   1.000
_cell.angle_alpha   90.00
_cell.angle_beta   90.00
_cell.angle_gamma   90.00
#
_symmetry.space_group_name_H-M   'P 1'
#
loop_
_entity.id
_entity.type
_entity.pdbx_description
1 polymer ?
#
loop_
_entity_poly.entity_id
_entity_poly.type
_entity_poly.pdbx_seq_one_letter_code
_entity_poly.pdbx_strand_id
1 'polypeptide(L)'
;MKTVFSFAIALVLACAPVAFAKDAQGIWTVVLTNKQSAEFQEQKSQKKHTGFAVSPDGAWGRSHGFASKDKAAARAMSFCRSFMRKGQRDCILFAVDGTIVAPAVVKTKTVTALYKPINAKTAPAVFGYAPGAFKGNKDAAKAAYNAFEKNPALRNSMARDANLERLLTNRTLMTKTSRPFLLWFSPNGGEQNGVANSGILVSYFKSWIATPDGLVCLFDARWDNGNPIGNRCLYIDSIENGQVRFTWASSINKKRKAMLLAGDARFAAAR
;
A
#
# COMPACT_ATOMS: atom_id res chain seq x y z
N MET A 1 -3.47 -15.01 83.69
CA MET A 1 -2.53 -15.31 82.60
C MET A 1 -3.09 -16.46 81.76
N LYS A 2 -3.13 -16.28 80.43
CA LYS A 2 -3.23 -17.31 79.37
C LYS A 2 -4.61 -17.91 79.02
N THR A 3 -5.32 -17.16 78.16
CA THR A 3 -5.85 -17.52 76.81
C THR A 3 -5.80 -18.99 76.32
N VAL A 4 -6.95 -19.53 75.87
CA VAL A 4 -7.40 -19.81 74.46
C VAL A 4 -7.09 -21.26 74.01
N PHE A 5 -8.02 -22.04 73.44
CA PHE A 5 -8.26 -22.16 72.00
C PHE A 5 -9.66 -22.68 71.64
N SER A 6 -10.42 -21.88 70.89
CA SER A 6 -11.54 -22.31 70.05
C SER A 6 -11.06 -22.43 68.62
N PHE A 7 -11.36 -23.56 67.96
CA PHE A 7 -11.15 -23.78 66.54
C PHE A 7 -12.23 -23.07 65.73
N ALA A 8 -11.84 -22.16 64.84
CA ALA A 8 -12.67 -21.65 63.75
C ALA A 8 -12.16 -22.23 62.42
N ILE A 9 -13.01 -22.98 61.72
CA ILE A 9 -12.75 -23.51 60.38
C ILE A 9 -13.05 -22.39 59.38
N ALA A 10 -12.01 -21.88 58.72
CA ALA A 10 -12.15 -20.91 57.64
C ALA A 10 -12.50 -21.65 56.32
N LEU A 11 -13.71 -21.40 55.81
CA LEU A 11 -14.15 -21.83 54.50
C LEU A 11 -13.47 -20.92 53.45
N VAL A 12 -12.42 -21.41 52.81
CA VAL A 12 -11.76 -20.70 51.69
C VAL A 12 -12.63 -20.88 50.45
N LEU A 13 -13.37 -19.84 50.06
CA LEU A 13 -13.92 -19.73 48.71
C LEU A 13 -12.74 -19.56 47.74
N ALA A 14 -12.38 -20.64 47.06
CA ALA A 14 -11.48 -20.58 45.92
C ALA A 14 -12.23 -19.91 44.74
N CYS A 15 -12.01 -18.62 44.54
CA CYS A 15 -12.28 -17.97 43.26
C CYS A 15 -11.35 -18.60 42.21
N ALA A 16 -11.83 -19.63 41.51
CA ALA A 16 -11.15 -20.13 40.33
C ALA A 16 -11.03 -18.98 39.32
N PRO A 17 -9.82 -18.65 38.84
CA PRO A 17 -9.70 -17.73 37.71
C PRO A 17 -10.39 -18.39 36.52
N VAL A 18 -11.44 -17.75 36.01
CA VAL A 18 -12.03 -18.08 34.72
C VAL A 18 -10.93 -17.85 33.69
N ALA A 19 -10.26 -18.94 33.30
CA ALA A 19 -9.36 -18.93 32.17
C ALA A 19 -10.21 -18.58 30.95
N PHE A 20 -10.15 -17.31 30.50
CA PHE A 20 -10.62 -16.95 29.18
C PHE A 20 -9.82 -17.83 28.21
N ALA A 21 -10.52 -18.81 27.62
CA ALA A 21 -9.96 -19.68 26.61
C ALA A 21 -9.26 -18.82 25.56
N LYS A 22 -7.96 -19.07 25.39
CA LYS A 22 -7.11 -18.45 24.36
C LYS A 22 -7.59 -18.79 22.93
N ASP A 23 -8.61 -19.64 22.81
CA ASP A 23 -9.16 -20.19 21.57
C ASP A 23 -10.31 -19.39 20.94
N ALA A 24 -10.76 -18.28 21.54
CA ALA A 24 -11.63 -17.30 20.87
C ALA A 24 -10.85 -16.28 20.01
N GLN A 25 -9.51 -16.37 19.98
CA GLN A 25 -8.64 -15.44 19.27
C GLN A 25 -8.61 -15.77 17.78
N GLY A 26 -9.52 -15.18 17.02
CA GLY A 26 -9.49 -15.31 15.57
C GLY A 26 -10.82 -15.16 14.87
N ILE A 27 -11.94 -15.08 15.60
CA ILE A 27 -13.26 -14.86 15.02
C ILE A 27 -13.87 -13.60 15.63
N TRP A 28 -14.49 -12.76 14.80
CA TRP A 28 -15.14 -11.54 15.24
C TRP A 28 -16.50 -11.40 14.57
N THR A 29 -17.55 -11.25 15.40
CA THR A 29 -18.84 -10.74 14.92
C THR A 29 -18.71 -9.26 14.68
N VAL A 30 -18.87 -8.84 13.43
CA VAL A 30 -18.66 -7.46 13.00
C VAL A 30 -19.74 -6.56 13.58
N VAL A 31 -19.39 -5.87 14.67
CA VAL A 31 -20.27 -4.90 15.33
C VAL A 31 -19.56 -3.56 15.31
N LEU A 32 -20.26 -2.54 14.82
CA LEU A 32 -19.77 -1.17 14.85
C LEU A 32 -19.97 -0.57 16.23
N THR A 33 -18.98 0.20 16.71
CA THR A 33 -19.19 1.08 17.86
C THR A 33 -20.16 2.22 17.48
N ASN A 34 -20.75 2.90 18.48
CA ASN A 34 -21.64 4.05 18.22
C ASN A 34 -20.98 5.10 17.31
N LYS A 35 -19.71 5.40 17.54
CA LYS A 35 -18.94 6.31 16.70
C LYS A 35 -18.80 5.79 15.27
N GLN A 36 -18.41 4.53 15.09
CA GLN A 36 -18.27 3.94 13.75
C GLN A 36 -19.63 3.88 13.01
N SER A 37 -20.72 3.61 13.72
CA SER A 37 -22.07 3.60 13.16
C SER A 37 -22.47 4.98 12.67
N ALA A 38 -22.27 6.04 13.48
CA ALA A 38 -22.55 7.42 13.08
C ALA A 38 -21.75 7.83 11.83
N GLU A 39 -20.46 7.53 11.82
CA GLU A 39 -19.56 7.81 10.69
C GLU A 39 -19.96 7.04 9.43
N PHE A 40 -20.40 5.79 9.57
CA PHE A 40 -20.91 5.00 8.46
C PHE A 40 -22.21 5.58 7.89
N GLN A 41 -23.14 6.07 8.72
CA GLN A 41 -24.34 6.73 8.22
C GLN A 41 -23.99 8.03 7.47
N GLU A 42 -23.04 8.81 7.97
CA GLU A 42 -22.55 10.01 7.26
C GLU A 42 -21.96 9.68 5.89
N GLN A 43 -21.27 8.55 5.74
CA GLN A 43 -20.72 8.14 4.44
C GLN A 43 -21.79 7.88 3.37
N LYS A 44 -23.01 7.51 3.76
CA LYS A 44 -24.09 7.24 2.79
C LYS A 44 -24.58 8.48 2.06
N SER A 45 -24.37 9.67 2.63
CA SER A 45 -24.77 10.95 2.00
C SER A 45 -23.64 11.60 1.20
N GLN A 46 -22.43 11.03 1.21
CA GLN A 46 -21.30 11.59 0.49
C GLN A 46 -21.40 11.36 -1.02
N LYS A 47 -20.90 12.32 -1.79
CA LYS A 47 -20.89 12.24 -3.26
C LYS A 47 -19.78 11.30 -3.77
N LYS A 48 -20.03 10.71 -4.94
CA LYS A 48 -19.14 9.74 -5.62
C LYS A 48 -18.90 8.49 -4.76
N HIS A 49 -17.89 7.70 -5.10
CA HIS A 49 -17.65 6.44 -4.44
C HIS A 49 -17.09 6.60 -3.04
N THR A 50 -17.60 5.78 -2.12
CA THR A 50 -17.24 5.77 -0.71
C THR A 50 -16.76 4.40 -0.26
N GLY A 51 -15.99 4.38 0.82
CA GLY A 51 -15.46 3.17 1.45
C GLY A 51 -15.41 3.35 2.96
N PHE A 52 -15.69 2.28 3.68
CA PHE A 52 -15.62 2.24 5.14
C PHE A 52 -14.94 0.94 5.58
N ALA A 53 -13.94 1.06 6.44
CA ALA A 53 -13.16 -0.06 6.95
C ALA A 53 -13.07 0.02 8.48
N VAL A 54 -13.03 -1.14 9.13
CA VAL A 54 -13.04 -1.26 10.58
C VAL A 54 -12.15 -2.41 11.03
N SER A 55 -11.65 -2.30 12.25
CA SER A 55 -10.94 -3.35 12.96
C SER A 55 -11.71 -3.68 14.25
N PRO A 56 -11.66 -4.94 14.70
CA PRO A 56 -12.17 -5.33 16.01
C PRO A 56 -11.60 -4.53 17.18
N ASP A 57 -10.38 -3.99 17.03
CA ASP A 57 -9.66 -3.28 18.09
C ASP A 57 -9.84 -1.75 18.01
N GLY A 58 -10.93 -1.31 17.36
CA GLY A 58 -11.39 0.07 17.35
C GLY A 58 -10.77 0.96 16.29
N ALA A 59 -9.75 0.53 15.56
CA ALA A 59 -9.27 1.26 14.38
C ALA A 59 -10.35 1.26 13.27
N TRP A 60 -10.47 2.35 12.53
CA TRP A 60 -11.40 2.46 11.41
C TRP A 60 -10.92 3.52 10.42
N GLY A 61 -11.47 3.51 9.21
CA GLY A 61 -11.13 4.45 8.17
C GLY A 61 -12.29 4.65 7.21
N ARG A 62 -12.45 5.88 6.72
CA ARG A 62 -13.47 6.27 5.75
C ARG A 62 -12.86 7.01 4.58
N SER A 63 -13.45 6.87 3.41
CA SER A 63 -13.02 7.57 2.20
C SER A 63 -14.22 7.89 1.33
N HIS A 64 -14.22 9.05 0.68
CA HIS A 64 -15.29 9.49 -0.22
C HIS A 64 -14.72 10.33 -1.36
N GLY A 65 -15.54 10.64 -2.36
CA GLY A 65 -15.15 11.53 -3.46
C GLY A 65 -14.28 10.87 -4.54
N PHE A 66 -14.09 9.54 -4.51
CA PHE A 66 -13.24 8.83 -5.46
C PHE A 66 -13.97 8.48 -6.75
N ALA A 67 -13.21 8.39 -7.85
CA ALA A 67 -13.74 8.07 -9.18
C ALA A 67 -14.07 6.58 -9.39
N SER A 68 -13.64 5.69 -8.48
CA SER A 68 -14.00 4.28 -8.52
C SER A 68 -14.19 3.68 -7.13
N LYS A 69 -15.04 2.65 -7.04
CA LYS A 69 -15.28 1.83 -5.85
C LYS A 69 -13.98 1.24 -5.30
N ASP A 70 -13.14 0.68 -6.17
CA ASP A 70 -11.88 0.06 -5.77
C ASP A 70 -10.92 1.06 -5.10
N LYS A 71 -10.82 2.28 -5.65
CA LYS A 71 -9.95 3.32 -5.07
C LYS A 71 -10.49 3.81 -3.73
N ALA A 72 -11.82 3.93 -3.59
CA ALA A 72 -12.44 4.23 -2.30
C ALA A 72 -12.15 3.11 -1.29
N ALA A 73 -12.45 1.86 -1.61
CA ALA A 73 -12.20 0.71 -0.74
C ALA A 73 -10.73 0.63 -0.29
N ALA A 74 -9.78 0.74 -1.22
CA ALA A 74 -8.34 0.73 -0.90
C ALA A 74 -7.95 1.90 0.02
N ARG A 75 -8.55 3.07 -0.17
CA ARG A 75 -8.26 4.25 0.66
C ARG A 75 -8.85 4.13 2.06
N ALA A 76 -10.07 3.62 2.20
CA ALA A 76 -10.68 3.34 3.51
C ALA A 76 -9.83 2.36 4.31
N MET A 77 -9.41 1.25 3.68
CA MET A 77 -8.50 0.27 4.28
C MET A 77 -7.16 0.89 4.68
N SER A 78 -6.59 1.72 3.80
CA SER A 78 -5.36 2.46 4.10
C SER A 78 -5.53 3.37 5.31
N PHE A 79 -6.63 4.11 5.42
CA PHE A 79 -6.84 4.98 6.56
C PHE A 79 -7.02 4.19 7.85
N CYS A 80 -7.79 3.10 7.83
CA CYS A 80 -7.93 2.22 8.99
C CYS A 80 -6.56 1.71 9.47
N ARG A 81 -5.74 1.16 8.55
CA ARG A 81 -4.41 0.62 8.87
C ARG A 81 -3.38 1.68 9.26
N SER A 82 -3.59 2.96 8.91
CA SER A 82 -2.67 4.05 9.26
C SER A 82 -2.66 4.36 10.76
N PHE A 83 -3.75 4.03 11.46
CA PHE A 83 -3.93 4.24 12.90
C PHE A 83 -3.76 2.95 13.73
N MET A 84 -3.49 1.83 13.06
CA MET A 84 -3.24 0.56 13.74
C MET A 84 -1.88 0.51 14.44
N ARG A 85 -1.78 -0.43 15.38
CA ARG A 85 -0.56 -0.82 16.11
C ARG A 85 -0.31 -2.32 15.93
N LYS A 86 0.97 -2.72 16.07
CA LYS A 86 1.32 -4.14 16.08
C LYS A 86 0.62 -4.84 17.26
N GLY A 87 0.22 -6.09 17.06
CA GLY A 87 -0.54 -6.87 18.05
C GLY A 87 -2.06 -6.65 17.98
N GLN A 88 -2.55 -5.65 17.23
CA GLN A 88 -3.97 -5.50 16.94
C GLN A 88 -4.40 -6.41 15.79
N ARG A 89 -5.69 -6.71 15.70
CA ARG A 89 -6.35 -7.46 14.63
C ARG A 89 -6.57 -6.56 13.42
N ASP A 90 -6.22 -7.05 12.22
CA ASP A 90 -6.25 -6.29 10.97
C ASP A 90 -7.64 -5.71 10.67
N CYS A 91 -7.64 -4.62 9.91
CA CYS A 91 -8.83 -4.02 9.36
C CYS A 91 -9.48 -4.93 8.32
N ILE A 92 -10.80 -4.83 8.21
CA ILE A 92 -11.59 -5.36 7.10
C ILE A 92 -12.33 -4.22 6.41
N LEU A 93 -12.66 -4.42 5.14
CA LEU A 93 -13.56 -3.53 4.42
C LEU A 93 -14.99 -3.86 4.85
N PHE A 94 -15.67 -2.90 5.48
CA PHE A 94 -17.02 -3.06 5.97
C PHE A 94 -18.06 -2.73 4.91
N ALA A 95 -17.91 -1.59 4.24
CA ALA A 95 -18.88 -1.11 3.26
C ALA A 95 -18.23 -0.35 2.10
N VAL A 96 -18.91 -0.38 0.95
CA VAL A 96 -18.60 0.41 -0.25
C VAL A 96 -19.90 1.01 -0.76
N ASP A 97 -19.91 2.31 -1.04
CA ASP A 97 -21.12 3.05 -1.46
C ASP A 97 -22.33 2.77 -0.56
N GLY A 98 -22.10 2.76 0.76
CA GLY A 98 -23.13 2.49 1.77
C GLY A 98 -23.61 1.03 1.86
N THR A 99 -23.19 0.16 0.95
CA THR A 99 -23.53 -1.27 0.94
C THR A 99 -22.54 -2.06 1.80
N ILE A 100 -23.04 -2.85 2.75
CA ILE A 100 -22.21 -3.72 3.59
C ILE A 100 -21.67 -4.86 2.74
N VAL A 101 -20.35 -5.03 2.75
CA VAL A 101 -19.62 -6.08 2.00
C VAL A 101 -18.88 -7.05 2.92
N ALA A 102 -18.74 -6.71 4.21
CA ALA A 102 -18.19 -7.62 5.20
C ALA A 102 -19.23 -8.70 5.58
N PRO A 103 -18.82 -9.97 5.77
CA PRO A 103 -19.70 -10.96 6.38
C PRO A 103 -19.93 -10.60 7.85
N ALA A 104 -21.06 -11.05 8.41
CA ALA A 104 -21.42 -10.80 9.81
C ALA A 104 -20.36 -11.34 10.80
N VAL A 105 -19.68 -12.42 10.42
CA VAL A 105 -18.59 -13.03 11.20
C VAL A 105 -17.36 -13.15 10.31
N VAL A 106 -16.22 -12.62 10.77
CA VAL A 106 -14.95 -12.67 10.05
C VAL A 106 -13.88 -13.39 10.83
N LYS A 107 -12.99 -14.08 10.11
CA LYS A 107 -11.72 -14.52 10.68
C LYS A 107 -10.74 -13.34 10.73
N THR A 108 -10.27 -13.01 11.92
CA THR A 108 -9.31 -11.93 12.15
C THR A 108 -7.89 -12.47 12.23
N LYS A 109 -6.93 -11.64 11.84
CA LYS A 109 -5.49 -11.94 11.98
C LYS A 109 -4.82 -10.85 12.79
N THR A 110 -3.95 -11.25 13.71
CA THR A 110 -3.11 -10.31 14.45
C THR A 110 -2.03 -9.75 13.54
N VAL A 111 -1.91 -8.43 13.52
CA VAL A 111 -0.92 -7.69 12.74
C VAL A 111 0.45 -7.79 13.40
N THR A 112 1.41 -8.30 12.64
CA THR A 112 2.81 -8.48 13.01
C THR A 112 3.71 -7.39 12.42
N ALA A 113 3.33 -6.82 11.26
CA ALA A 113 4.03 -5.74 10.62
C ALA A 113 3.06 -4.68 10.06
N LEU A 114 3.47 -3.41 10.13
CA LEU A 114 2.72 -2.27 9.63
C LEU A 114 3.57 -1.45 8.67
N TYR A 115 2.94 -1.00 7.61
CA TYR A 115 3.51 -0.11 6.62
C TYR A 115 2.68 1.16 6.53
N LYS A 116 3.38 2.29 6.60
CA LYS A 116 2.83 3.61 6.26
C LYS A 116 3.36 4.00 4.88
N PRO A 117 2.54 4.61 4.01
CA PRO A 117 2.97 5.02 2.67
C PRO A 117 4.30 5.77 2.69
N ILE A 118 5.15 5.46 1.72
CA ILE A 118 6.46 6.09 1.54
C ILE A 118 7.48 5.71 2.65
N ASN A 119 7.25 4.62 3.39
CA ASN A 119 8.24 4.11 4.35
C ASN A 119 9.07 2.95 3.77
N ALA A 120 10.19 3.27 3.15
CA ALA A 120 11.11 2.29 2.56
C ALA A 120 11.65 1.26 3.58
N LYS A 121 11.75 1.61 4.87
CA LYS A 121 12.29 0.70 5.90
C LYS A 121 11.32 -0.43 6.22
N THR A 122 10.02 -0.14 6.30
CA THR A 122 9.02 -1.14 6.71
C THR A 122 8.35 -1.85 5.54
N ALA A 123 8.44 -1.30 4.32
CA ALA A 123 7.77 -1.85 3.15
C ALA A 123 8.12 -3.33 2.87
N PRO A 124 9.39 -3.78 2.89
CA PRO A 124 9.71 -5.18 2.62
C PRO A 124 9.10 -6.16 3.63
N ALA A 125 8.98 -5.76 4.89
CA ALA A 125 8.43 -6.61 5.95
C ALA A 125 6.91 -6.83 5.82
N VAL A 126 6.22 -5.99 5.04
CA VAL A 126 4.77 -6.08 4.80
C VAL A 126 4.47 -6.66 3.43
N PHE A 127 5.12 -6.15 2.38
CA PHE A 127 4.83 -6.55 1.00
C PHE A 127 5.72 -7.67 0.47
N GLY A 128 6.87 -7.92 1.09
CA GLY A 128 7.91 -8.76 0.51
C GLY A 128 8.54 -8.16 -0.75
N TYR A 129 9.61 -8.80 -1.21
CA TYR A 129 10.22 -8.50 -2.51
C TYR A 129 9.46 -9.23 -3.62
N ALA A 130 9.26 -8.55 -4.75
CA ALA A 130 8.69 -9.19 -5.92
C ALA A 130 9.74 -10.14 -6.54
N PRO A 131 9.37 -11.39 -6.88
CA PRO A 131 10.27 -12.30 -7.55
C PRO A 131 10.47 -11.90 -9.01
N GLY A 132 11.60 -12.35 -9.56
CA GLY A 132 11.96 -12.20 -10.97
C GLY A 132 13.30 -11.47 -11.17
N ALA A 133 13.76 -11.52 -12.41
CA ALA A 133 15.00 -10.90 -12.83
C ALA A 133 14.81 -10.18 -14.17
N PHE A 134 15.61 -9.14 -14.36
CA PHE A 134 15.73 -8.40 -15.61
C PHE A 134 17.13 -7.83 -15.71
N LYS A 135 17.69 -7.80 -16.92
CA LYS A 135 18.97 -7.16 -17.21
C LYS A 135 18.80 -6.26 -18.43
N GLY A 136 18.98 -4.96 -18.22
CA GLY A 136 18.88 -3.98 -19.29
C GLY A 136 20.21 -3.76 -20.01
N ASN A 137 20.12 -3.17 -21.20
CA ASN A 137 21.24 -2.62 -21.95
C ASN A 137 21.16 -1.09 -21.91
N LYS A 138 21.91 -0.48 -21.00
CA LYS A 138 21.81 0.96 -20.73
C LYS A 138 22.11 1.82 -21.96
N ASP A 139 23.07 1.42 -22.80
CA ASP A 139 23.46 2.21 -23.97
C ASP A 139 22.40 2.16 -25.06
N ALA A 140 21.81 0.98 -25.31
CA ALA A 140 20.67 0.85 -26.22
C ALA A 140 19.43 1.58 -25.69
N ALA A 141 19.13 1.47 -24.39
CA ALA A 141 18.03 2.19 -23.75
C ALA A 141 18.21 3.72 -23.86
N LYS A 142 19.45 4.21 -23.70
CA LYS A 142 19.79 5.62 -23.89
C LYS A 142 19.63 6.05 -25.35
N ALA A 143 20.07 5.23 -26.30
CA ALA A 143 19.88 5.52 -27.73
C ALA A 143 18.39 5.61 -28.10
N ALA A 144 17.57 4.69 -27.60
CA ALA A 144 16.12 4.71 -27.78
C ALA A 144 15.46 5.95 -27.16
N TYR A 145 15.89 6.35 -25.95
CA TYR A 145 15.40 7.57 -25.31
C TYR A 145 15.76 8.82 -26.13
N ASN A 146 17.02 8.94 -26.57
CA ASN A 146 17.46 10.08 -27.38
C ASN A 146 16.72 10.16 -28.72
N ALA A 147 16.40 9.02 -29.34
CA ALA A 147 15.58 8.98 -30.54
C ALA A 147 14.15 9.47 -30.26
N PHE A 148 13.56 9.00 -29.16
CA PHE A 148 12.23 9.44 -28.72
C PHE A 148 12.17 10.93 -28.38
N GLU A 149 13.18 11.50 -27.71
CA GLU A 149 13.23 12.94 -27.44
C GLU A 149 13.26 13.78 -28.72
N LYS A 150 13.98 13.32 -29.75
CA LYS A 150 14.05 14.00 -31.05
C LYS A 150 12.77 13.83 -31.87
N ASN A 151 12.06 12.71 -31.69
CA ASN A 151 10.83 12.41 -32.40
C ASN A 151 9.79 11.77 -31.46
N PRO A 152 8.95 12.58 -30.79
CA PRO A 152 7.93 12.07 -29.88
C PRO A 152 6.89 11.14 -30.52
N ALA A 153 6.74 11.17 -31.86
CA ALA A 153 5.85 10.25 -32.58
C ALA A 153 6.30 8.78 -32.44
N LEU A 154 7.58 8.54 -32.12
CA LEU A 154 8.12 7.20 -31.87
C LEU A 154 7.47 6.52 -30.67
N ARG A 155 6.77 7.24 -29.77
CA ARG A 155 6.04 6.65 -28.64
C ARG A 155 5.25 5.41 -29.02
N ASN A 156 4.55 5.45 -30.16
CA ASN A 156 3.66 4.38 -30.59
C ASN A 156 4.39 3.20 -31.26
N SER A 157 5.65 3.39 -31.62
CA SER A 157 6.47 2.38 -32.31
C SER A 157 7.62 1.84 -31.44
N MET A 158 7.72 2.26 -30.17
CA MET A 158 8.73 1.73 -29.25
C MET A 158 8.45 0.25 -28.99
N ALA A 159 9.47 -0.59 -29.14
CA ALA A 159 9.37 -2.02 -28.83
C ALA A 159 9.01 -2.22 -27.35
N ARG A 160 8.03 -3.08 -27.09
CA ARG A 160 7.57 -3.41 -25.74
C ARG A 160 8.15 -4.75 -25.30
N ASP A 161 8.60 -4.82 -24.05
CA ASP A 161 8.98 -6.05 -23.38
C ASP A 161 7.87 -6.48 -22.44
N ALA A 162 7.06 -7.45 -22.89
CA ALA A 162 5.95 -7.98 -22.12
C ALA A 162 6.39 -8.63 -20.79
N ASN A 163 7.61 -9.15 -20.71
CA ASN A 163 8.12 -9.76 -19.48
C ASN A 163 8.49 -8.70 -18.45
N LEU A 164 9.19 -7.64 -18.85
CA LEU A 164 9.50 -6.53 -17.96
C LEU A 164 8.22 -5.77 -17.55
N GLU A 165 7.29 -5.55 -18.49
CA GLU A 165 6.01 -4.91 -18.15
C GLU A 165 5.22 -5.76 -17.13
N ARG A 166 5.13 -7.08 -17.32
CA ARG A 166 4.51 -7.99 -16.35
C ARG A 166 5.26 -8.00 -15.01
N LEU A 167 6.58 -7.88 -15.04
CA LEU A 167 7.41 -7.81 -13.84
C LEU A 167 7.15 -6.54 -13.03
N LEU A 168 6.77 -5.42 -13.66
CA LEU A 168 6.51 -4.13 -13.01
C LEU A 168 5.03 -3.89 -12.67
N THR A 169 4.12 -4.45 -13.48
CA THR A 169 2.67 -4.23 -13.32
C THR A 169 2.17 -4.75 -11.97
N ASN A 170 1.27 -3.97 -11.36
CA ASN A 170 0.68 -4.22 -10.04
C ASN A 170 1.72 -4.42 -8.93
N ARG A 171 2.88 -3.77 -9.08
CA ARG A 171 3.99 -3.80 -8.11
C ARG A 171 4.51 -2.39 -7.89
N THR A 172 5.20 -2.23 -6.77
CA THR A 172 5.77 -0.93 -6.38
C THR A 172 7.27 -0.92 -6.58
N LEU A 173 7.78 -0.04 -7.44
CA LEU A 173 9.19 0.31 -7.50
C LEU A 173 9.47 1.47 -6.54
N MET A 174 10.22 1.24 -5.45
CA MET A 174 10.46 2.23 -4.40
C MET A 174 11.95 2.48 -4.16
N THR A 175 12.37 3.73 -4.07
CA THR A 175 13.78 4.05 -3.76
C THR A 175 14.14 3.82 -2.31
N LYS A 176 15.39 3.40 -2.07
CA LYS A 176 15.96 3.22 -0.73
C LYS A 176 16.75 4.47 -0.31
N THR A 177 16.06 5.59 -0.12
CA THR A 177 16.65 6.89 0.23
C THR A 177 15.97 7.49 1.46
N SER A 178 16.58 8.52 2.07
CA SER A 178 15.98 9.27 3.19
C SER A 178 14.69 10.00 2.79
N ARG A 179 14.60 10.42 1.53
CA ARG A 179 13.38 10.89 0.87
C ARG A 179 12.97 9.90 -0.21
N PRO A 180 12.30 8.80 0.14
CA PRO A 180 11.92 7.81 -0.85
C PRO A 180 10.81 8.36 -1.76
N PHE A 181 10.81 7.87 -2.98
CA PHE A 181 9.64 7.91 -3.83
C PHE A 181 9.28 6.48 -4.22
N LEU A 182 8.05 6.29 -4.68
CA LEU A 182 7.59 5.06 -5.29
C LEU A 182 6.94 5.33 -6.63
N LEU A 183 6.99 4.34 -7.51
CA LEU A 183 6.22 4.23 -8.73
C LEU A 183 5.33 2.98 -8.62
N TRP A 184 4.05 3.17 -8.89
CA TRP A 184 3.07 2.09 -9.06
C TRP A 184 2.66 2.03 -10.52
N PHE A 185 2.79 0.86 -11.13
CA PHE A 185 2.43 0.62 -12.51
C PHE A 185 1.13 -0.17 -12.57
N SER A 186 0.10 0.38 -13.19
CA SER A 186 -1.14 -0.34 -13.50
C SER A 186 -1.20 -0.66 -15.00
N PRO A 187 -2.06 -1.58 -15.45
CA PRO A 187 -2.20 -1.85 -16.89
C PRO A 187 -2.51 -0.62 -17.74
N ASN A 188 -3.18 0.38 -17.16
CA ASN A 188 -3.70 1.56 -17.86
C ASN A 188 -3.09 2.87 -17.32
N GLY A 189 -1.82 2.86 -16.90
CA GLY A 189 -1.13 4.04 -16.37
C GLY A 189 -0.47 3.78 -15.02
N GLY A 190 -0.51 4.75 -14.12
CA GLY A 190 0.01 4.57 -12.78
C GLY A 190 0.25 5.86 -12.03
N GLU A 191 0.93 5.75 -10.90
CA GLU A 191 1.11 6.82 -9.93
C GLU A 191 2.56 6.88 -9.43
N GLN A 192 3.06 8.08 -9.18
CA GLN A 192 4.28 8.31 -8.42
C GLN A 192 3.94 9.07 -7.15
N ASN A 193 4.39 8.54 -6.01
CA ASN A 193 4.29 9.22 -4.72
C ASN A 193 5.70 9.52 -4.20
N GLY A 194 5.92 10.69 -3.60
CA GLY A 194 7.21 11.05 -3.01
C GLY A 194 7.08 11.94 -1.79
N VAL A 195 8.13 11.97 -0.94
CA VAL A 195 8.16 12.84 0.24
C VAL A 195 8.31 14.31 -0.15
N ALA A 196 7.34 15.13 0.26
CA ALA A 196 7.40 16.59 0.23
C ALA A 196 7.38 17.17 1.65
N ASN A 197 7.64 18.47 1.79
CA ASN A 197 7.72 19.13 3.09
C ASN A 197 6.36 19.15 3.81
N SER A 198 5.26 19.16 3.06
CA SER A 198 3.87 19.19 3.57
C SER A 198 3.13 17.84 3.42
N GLY A 199 3.86 16.73 3.29
CA GLY A 199 3.27 15.39 3.20
C GLY A 199 3.74 14.61 1.98
N ILE A 200 2.80 13.96 1.28
CA ILE A 200 3.10 13.13 0.11
C ILE A 200 2.72 13.90 -1.14
N LEU A 201 3.69 14.11 -2.03
CA LEU A 201 3.47 14.62 -3.36
C LEU A 201 3.06 13.46 -4.28
N VAL A 202 1.93 13.62 -4.97
CA VAL A 202 1.35 12.60 -5.85
C VAL A 202 1.32 13.12 -7.28
N SER A 203 1.69 12.26 -8.22
CA SER A 203 1.51 12.47 -9.65
C SER A 203 1.01 11.20 -10.32
N TYR A 204 0.35 11.36 -11.45
CA TYR A 204 -0.26 10.30 -12.25
C TYR A 204 0.37 10.30 -13.63
N PHE A 205 0.45 9.15 -14.26
CA PHE A 205 0.79 9.01 -15.69
C PHE A 205 -0.29 8.18 -16.38
N LYS A 206 -0.70 8.60 -17.58
CA LYS A 206 -1.84 7.98 -18.29
C LYS A 206 -1.51 6.63 -18.89
N SER A 207 -0.25 6.44 -19.25
CA SER A 207 0.24 5.18 -19.82
C SER A 207 1.75 5.09 -19.58
N TRP A 208 2.28 3.90 -19.78
CA TRP A 208 3.71 3.65 -19.70
C TRP A 208 4.06 2.46 -20.58
N ILE A 209 5.34 2.31 -20.86
CA ILE A 209 5.91 1.14 -21.53
C ILE A 209 7.22 0.74 -20.87
N ALA A 210 7.64 -0.50 -21.09
CA ALA A 210 9.02 -0.93 -20.86
C ALA A 210 9.58 -1.56 -22.13
N THR A 211 10.80 -1.18 -22.52
CA THR A 211 11.50 -1.75 -23.69
C THR A 211 12.41 -2.92 -23.28
N PRO A 212 12.82 -3.78 -24.23
CA PRO A 212 13.74 -4.91 -23.95
C PRO A 212 15.07 -4.49 -23.33
N ASP A 213 15.57 -3.30 -23.68
CA ASP A 213 16.83 -2.76 -23.15
C ASP A 213 16.67 -2.09 -21.76
N GLY A 214 15.45 -2.00 -21.23
CA GLY A 214 15.17 -1.48 -19.90
C GLY A 214 14.79 -0.01 -19.86
N LEU A 215 14.47 0.62 -21.00
CA LEU A 215 13.88 1.96 -21.01
C LEU A 215 12.41 1.85 -20.56
N VAL A 216 12.07 2.53 -19.47
CA VAL A 216 10.70 2.65 -18.98
C VAL A 216 10.27 4.10 -19.11
N CYS A 217 9.26 4.39 -19.91
CA CYS A 217 8.73 5.73 -20.11
C CYS A 217 7.32 5.85 -19.52
N LEU A 218 7.12 6.89 -18.72
CA LEU A 218 5.86 7.30 -18.11
C LEU A 218 5.31 8.47 -18.93
N PHE A 219 4.14 8.30 -19.54
CA PHE A 219 3.62 9.28 -20.48
C PHE A 219 2.50 10.14 -19.89
N ASP A 220 2.44 11.37 -20.38
CA ASP A 220 1.39 12.35 -20.05
C ASP A 220 1.25 12.56 -18.55
N ALA A 221 2.37 12.64 -17.83
CA ALA A 221 2.35 12.72 -16.39
C ALA A 221 1.84 14.09 -15.92
N ARG A 222 1.08 14.10 -14.81
CA ARG A 222 0.51 15.30 -14.20
C ARG A 222 0.56 15.19 -12.67
N TRP A 223 0.73 16.32 -12.00
CA TRP A 223 0.53 16.40 -10.55
C TRP A 223 -0.94 16.17 -10.19
N ASP A 224 -1.20 15.83 -8.92
CA ASP A 224 -2.57 15.64 -8.40
C ASP A 224 -3.44 16.89 -8.52
N ASN A 225 -2.84 18.08 -8.52
CA ASN A 225 -3.52 19.35 -8.81
C ASN A 225 -3.80 19.58 -10.32
N GLY A 226 -3.45 18.62 -11.19
CA GLY A 226 -3.65 18.70 -12.63
C GLY A 226 -2.51 19.39 -13.40
N ASN A 227 -1.51 19.99 -12.76
CA ASN A 227 -0.43 20.65 -13.50
C ASN A 227 0.39 19.61 -14.31
N PRO A 228 0.70 19.88 -15.60
CA PRO A 228 1.44 18.95 -16.42
C PRO A 228 2.89 18.80 -15.93
N ILE A 229 3.38 17.56 -15.99
CA ILE A 229 4.79 17.21 -15.79
C ILE A 229 5.41 16.80 -17.13
N GLY A 230 4.62 16.19 -18.02
CA GLY A 230 5.07 15.68 -19.31
C GLY A 230 5.56 14.23 -19.24
N ASN A 231 6.32 13.82 -20.23
CA ASN A 231 6.88 12.47 -20.30
C ASN A 231 8.11 12.36 -19.40
N ARG A 232 8.27 11.23 -18.72
CA ARG A 232 9.47 10.94 -17.91
C ARG A 232 9.92 9.53 -18.17
N CYS A 233 11.21 9.34 -18.43
CA CYS A 233 11.76 8.01 -18.62
C CYS A 233 12.86 7.69 -17.61
N LEU A 234 13.03 6.40 -17.35
CA LEU A 234 14.12 5.84 -16.56
C LEU A 234 14.70 4.62 -17.28
N TYR A 235 15.97 4.35 -17.01
CA TYR A 235 16.67 3.15 -17.47
C TYR A 235 16.75 2.18 -16.29
N ILE A 236 16.11 1.02 -16.39
CA ILE A 236 16.30 -0.10 -15.46
C ILE A 236 17.55 -0.86 -15.90
N ASP A 237 18.63 -0.76 -15.14
CA ASP A 237 19.86 -1.48 -15.43
C ASP A 237 19.72 -2.97 -15.06
N SER A 238 19.05 -3.25 -13.94
CA SER A 238 18.82 -4.61 -13.46
C SER A 238 17.71 -4.69 -12.43
N ILE A 239 17.02 -5.83 -12.43
CA ILE A 239 16.16 -6.30 -11.35
C ILE A 239 16.67 -7.69 -10.96
N GLU A 240 16.90 -7.93 -9.67
CA GLU A 240 17.32 -9.23 -9.16
C GLU A 240 16.76 -9.42 -7.76
N ASN A 241 15.87 -10.41 -7.58
CA ASN A 241 15.23 -10.72 -6.29
C ASN A 241 14.64 -9.47 -5.61
N GLY A 242 13.95 -8.66 -6.41
CA GLY A 242 13.34 -7.40 -5.97
C GLY A 242 14.31 -6.27 -5.66
N GLN A 243 15.63 -6.43 -5.83
CA GLN A 243 16.57 -5.32 -5.84
C GLN A 243 16.60 -4.70 -7.24
N VAL A 244 16.52 -3.37 -7.31
CA VAL A 244 16.49 -2.66 -8.60
C VAL A 244 17.61 -1.63 -8.67
N ARG A 245 18.33 -1.61 -9.78
CA ARG A 245 19.24 -0.51 -10.14
C ARG A 245 18.66 0.20 -11.34
N PHE A 246 18.50 1.51 -11.23
CA PHE A 246 17.95 2.30 -12.32
C PHE A 246 18.52 3.72 -12.29
N THR A 247 18.32 4.44 -13.39
CA THR A 247 18.74 5.83 -13.54
C THR A 247 17.64 6.62 -14.23
N TRP A 248 17.33 7.84 -13.78
CA TRP A 248 16.42 8.71 -14.53
C TRP A 248 17.07 9.19 -15.83
N ALA A 249 16.33 9.23 -16.93
CA ALA A 249 16.86 9.65 -18.22
C ALA A 249 17.39 11.09 -18.20
N SER A 250 16.69 11.99 -17.50
CA SER A 250 17.11 13.38 -17.26
C SER A 250 18.25 13.54 -16.25
N SER A 251 18.78 12.46 -15.68
CA SER A 251 19.86 12.50 -14.67
C SER A 251 20.76 11.28 -14.79
N ILE A 252 21.31 11.06 -15.98
CA ILE A 252 22.02 9.83 -16.38
C ILE A 252 23.25 9.47 -15.52
N ASN A 253 23.83 10.45 -14.82
CA ASN A 253 24.99 10.26 -13.95
C ASN A 253 24.59 9.80 -12.53
N LYS A 254 23.31 9.84 -12.16
CA LYS A 254 22.83 9.50 -10.82
C LYS A 254 22.17 8.12 -10.80
N LYS A 255 22.99 7.08 -10.68
CA LYS A 255 22.51 5.70 -10.45
C LYS A 255 21.76 5.63 -9.12
N ARG A 256 20.61 4.98 -9.12
CA ARG A 256 19.75 4.80 -7.95
C ARG A 256 19.58 3.33 -7.62
N LYS A 257 19.42 3.06 -6.32
CA LYS A 257 19.01 1.77 -5.80
C LYS A 257 17.55 1.86 -5.35
N ALA A 258 16.76 0.91 -5.79
CA ALA A 258 15.36 0.74 -5.42
C ALA A 258 15.07 -0.71 -5.06
N MET A 259 13.83 -0.94 -4.66
CA MET A 259 13.24 -2.25 -4.52
C MET A 259 11.96 -2.35 -5.31
N LEU A 260 11.70 -3.54 -5.83
CA LEU A 260 10.44 -3.93 -6.39
C LEU A 260 9.69 -4.76 -5.34
N LEU A 261 8.58 -4.23 -4.86
CA LEU A 261 7.73 -4.84 -3.84
C LEU A 261 6.56 -5.56 -4.52
N ALA A 262 6.12 -6.68 -3.95
CA ALA A 262 5.06 -7.51 -4.55
C ALA A 262 3.65 -6.90 -4.44
N GLY A 263 3.48 -5.81 -3.68
CA GLY A 263 2.19 -5.18 -3.43
C GLY A 263 2.16 -3.68 -3.67
N ASP A 264 0.99 -3.09 -3.39
CA ASP A 264 0.70 -1.67 -3.59
C ASP A 264 1.09 -0.83 -2.37
N ALA A 265 2.29 -0.25 -2.43
CA ALA A 265 2.85 0.55 -1.36
C ALA A 265 2.36 2.02 -1.40
N ARG A 266 1.41 2.37 -2.26
CA ARG A 266 0.73 3.68 -2.20
C ARG A 266 -0.16 3.79 -0.95
N PHE A 267 -0.63 2.65 -0.46
CA PHE A 267 -1.57 2.55 0.65
C PHE A 267 -0.89 1.98 1.91
N ALA A 268 -1.38 2.37 3.08
CA ALA A 268 -0.98 1.71 4.32
C ALA A 268 -1.41 0.24 4.28
N ALA A 269 -0.57 -0.63 4.82
CA ALA A 269 -0.76 -2.07 4.75
C ALA A 269 -0.31 -2.74 6.05
N ALA A 270 -0.81 -3.95 6.26
CA ALA A 270 -0.54 -4.78 7.43
C ALA A 270 -0.26 -6.22 7.00
N ARG A 271 0.54 -6.94 7.79
CA ARG A 271 0.81 -8.38 7.64
C ARG A 271 0.67 -9.09 8.97
#